data_AF-A0A3D3RM19-F1
#
_entry.id   AF-A0A3D3RM19-F1
#
_cell.length_a   1.000
_cell.length_b   1.000
_cell.length_c   1.000
_cell.angle_alpha   90.00
_cell.angle_beta   90.00
_cell.angle_gamma   90.00
#
_symmetry.space_group_name_H-M   'P 1'
#
loop_
_entity.id
_entity.type
_entity.pdbx_description
1 polymer ?
#
loop_
_entity_poly.entity_id
_entity_poly.type
_entity_poly.pdbx_seq_one_letter_code
_entity_poly.pdbx_strand_id
1 'polypeptide(L)'
;ELEPVEPYSNEDLDWTDESSRVSREYENEDERDVELVSTEVDDWESYDTVFIGYPIWWAIAAWPVNDFVEANDFTGKTVIPFCTSATSGMGESGELLAELAGTGDWQEGQRFRSGADDKEIQEWVESLGL
;
A
#
# COMPACT_ATOMS: atom_id res chain seq x y z
N GLU A 1 0.38 -11.62 -1.09
CA GLU A 1 -0.34 -10.75 -0.15
C GLU A 1 0.65 -10.40 0.96
N LEU A 2 0.58 -9.20 1.53
CA LEU A 2 1.42 -8.84 2.68
C LEU A 2 0.74 -9.37 3.94
N GLU A 3 1.45 -10.21 4.68
CA GLU A 3 0.92 -10.87 5.88
C GLU A 3 1.70 -10.37 7.10
N PRO A 4 1.10 -9.56 7.99
CA PRO A 4 1.69 -9.22 9.28
C PRO A 4 1.92 -10.47 10.13
N VAL A 5 3.07 -10.54 10.82
CA VAL A 5 3.37 -11.59 11.81
C VAL A 5 2.34 -11.61 12.93
N GLU A 6 1.89 -10.41 13.34
CA GLU A 6 0.71 -10.22 14.19
C GLU A 6 -0.44 -9.67 13.35
N PRO A 7 -1.36 -10.52 12.84
CA PRO A 7 -2.48 -10.09 12.01
C PRO A 7 -3.41 -9.15 12.77
N TYR A 8 -3.96 -8.17 12.05
CA TYR A 8 -5.02 -7.32 12.59
C TYR A 8 -6.31 -8.10 12.77
N SER A 9 -6.83 -8.13 14.00
CA SER A 9 -8.18 -8.60 14.29
C SER A 9 -9.23 -7.55 13.90
N ASN A 10 -10.51 -7.93 13.93
CA ASN A 10 -11.60 -6.95 13.73
C ASN A 10 -11.62 -5.87 14.82
N GLU A 11 -11.21 -6.20 16.05
CA GLU A 11 -11.11 -5.24 17.16
C GLU A 11 -9.94 -4.28 16.94
N ASP A 12 -8.83 -4.76 16.37
CA ASP A 12 -7.67 -3.95 16.01
C ASP A 12 -7.98 -2.93 14.91
N LEU A 13 -8.86 -3.28 13.98
CA LEU A 13 -9.27 -2.45 12.84
C LEU A 13 -10.43 -1.50 13.17
N ASP A 14 -11.00 -1.55 14.37
CA ASP A 14 -12.06 -0.63 14.79
C ASP A 14 -11.49 0.77 15.07
N TRP A 15 -11.34 1.56 14.01
CA TRP A 15 -10.86 2.94 14.07
C TRP A 15 -11.80 3.88 14.84
N THR A 16 -12.99 3.42 15.24
CA THR A 16 -13.91 4.20 16.11
C THR A 16 -13.66 3.95 17.59
N ASP A 17 -12.89 2.92 17.93
CA ASP A 17 -12.36 2.68 19.27
C ASP A 17 -10.95 3.28 19.39
N GLU A 18 -10.78 4.27 20.28
CA GLU A 18 -9.49 4.92 20.52
C GLU A 18 -8.45 3.97 21.11
N SER A 19 -8.87 2.84 21.67
CA SER A 19 -8.00 1.81 22.23
C SER A 19 -7.62 0.71 21.24
N SER A 20 -8.22 0.68 20.05
CA SER A 20 -7.84 -0.27 19.01
C SER A 20 -6.40 -0.05 18.55
N ARG A 21 -5.78 -1.12 18.05
CA ARG A 21 -4.41 -1.08 17.55
C ARG A 21 -4.25 -0.02 16.45
N VAL A 22 -5.14 0.03 15.45
CA VAL A 22 -5.02 0.99 14.34
C VAL A 22 -5.15 2.45 14.79
N SER A 23 -5.94 2.72 15.84
CA SER A 23 -6.06 4.06 16.44
C SER A 23 -4.79 4.44 17.20
N ARG A 24 -4.19 3.51 17.93
CA ARG A 24 -2.91 3.74 18.62
C ARG A 24 -1.75 3.96 17.65
N GLU A 25 -1.65 3.15 16.60
CA GLU A 25 -0.63 3.29 15.55
C GLU A 25 -0.82 4.61 14.76
N TYR A 26 -2.05 5.09 14.64
CA TYR A 26 -2.29 6.42 14.09
C TYR A 26 -1.73 7.53 15.00
N GLU A 27 -2.01 7.49 16.30
CA GLU A 27 -1.55 8.49 17.28
C GLU A 27 -0.04 8.43 17.55
N ASN A 28 0.58 7.25 17.39
CA ASN A 28 2.00 7.02 17.64
C ASN A 28 2.69 6.38 16.43
N GLU A 29 3.44 7.18 15.67
CA GLU A 29 4.12 6.71 14.45
C GLU A 29 5.17 5.63 14.73
N ASP A 30 5.76 5.62 15.92
CA ASP A 30 6.73 4.58 16.34
C ASP A 30 6.08 3.18 16.45
N GLU A 31 4.74 3.10 16.48
CA GLU A 31 3.99 1.84 16.47
C GLU A 31 3.56 1.41 15.07
N ARG A 32 3.88 2.17 14.00
CA ARG A 32 3.52 1.82 12.61
C ARG A 32 4.48 0.85 11.92
N ASP A 33 5.54 0.43 12.60
CA ASP A 33 6.44 -0.65 12.15
C ASP A 33 5.70 -1.99 12.31
N VAL A 34 5.32 -2.61 11.18
CA VAL A 34 4.47 -3.81 11.17
C VAL A 34 5.23 -4.98 10.54
N GLU A 35 5.91 -5.74 11.41
CA GLU A 35 6.68 -6.90 11.01
C GLU A 35 5.86 -7.85 10.12
N LEU A 36 6.36 -8.08 8.90
CA LEU A 36 5.76 -8.98 7.92
C LEU A 36 6.37 -10.38 8.00
N VAL A 37 5.55 -11.40 7.77
CA VAL A 37 5.98 -12.82 7.70
C VAL A 37 7.06 -12.99 6.63
N SER A 38 6.94 -12.25 5.53
CA SER A 38 7.96 -12.13 4.50
C SER A 38 7.76 -10.83 3.73
N THR A 39 8.88 -10.22 3.32
CA THR A 39 8.93 -9.15 2.32
C THR A 39 9.52 -9.62 1.00
N GLU A 40 9.97 -10.89 0.92
CA GLU A 40 10.60 -11.46 -0.26
C GLU A 40 9.58 -11.80 -1.34
N VAL A 41 9.95 -11.47 -2.58
CA VAL A 41 9.20 -11.86 -3.78
C VAL A 41 10.13 -12.67 -4.67
N ASP A 42 9.70 -13.89 -5.03
CA ASP A 42 10.45 -14.76 -5.93
C ASP A 42 10.75 -14.04 -7.26
N ASP A 43 11.97 -14.20 -7.76
CA ASP A 43 12.43 -13.60 -9.02
C ASP A 43 12.24 -12.06 -9.10
N TRP A 44 12.39 -11.35 -7.97
CA TRP A 44 12.20 -9.88 -7.88
C TRP A 44 12.90 -9.09 -9.00
N GLU A 45 14.13 -9.46 -9.35
CA GLU A 45 14.92 -8.78 -10.40
C GLU A 45 14.28 -8.89 -11.79
N SER A 46 13.42 -9.90 -12.04
CA SER A 46 12.79 -10.14 -13.34
C SER A 46 11.63 -9.20 -13.66
N TYR A 47 11.10 -8.48 -12.66
CA TYR A 47 9.98 -7.57 -12.84
C TYR A 47 10.46 -6.17 -13.25
N ASP A 48 9.99 -5.69 -14.40
CA ASP A 48 10.17 -4.30 -14.83
C ASP A 48 9.11 -3.37 -14.22
N THR A 49 7.91 -3.90 -13.94
CA THR A 49 6.78 -3.14 -13.40
C THR A 49 6.19 -3.82 -12.17
N VAL A 50 5.97 -3.05 -11.11
CA VAL A 50 5.36 -3.52 -9.86
C VAL A 50 4.11 -2.71 -9.56
N PHE A 51 2.97 -3.39 -9.42
CA PHE A 51 1.73 -2.79 -8.92
C PHE A 51 1.60 -3.04 -7.43
N ILE A 52 1.40 -1.99 -6.63
CA ILE A 52 1.26 -2.10 -5.17
C ILE A 52 -0.15 -1.68 -4.76
N GLY A 53 -0.91 -2.64 -4.24
CA GLY A 53 -2.30 -2.45 -3.83
C GLY A 53 -2.45 -2.32 -2.32
N TYR A 54 -3.19 -1.31 -1.84
CA TYR A 54 -3.42 -1.12 -0.41
C TYR A 54 -4.75 -0.43 -0.08
N PRO A 55 -5.35 -0.67 1.10
CA PRO A 55 -6.40 0.20 1.59
C PRO A 55 -5.81 1.53 2.09
N ILE A 56 -6.63 2.58 2.06
CA ILE A 56 -6.28 3.87 2.69
C ILE A 56 -6.64 3.83 4.17
N TRP A 57 -5.64 4.02 5.02
CA TRP A 57 -5.78 4.25 6.46
C TRP A 57 -5.37 5.68 6.77
N TRP A 58 -6.26 6.46 7.38
CA TRP A 58 -5.99 7.86 7.76
C TRP A 58 -5.39 8.73 6.64
N ALA A 59 -5.94 8.59 5.43
CA ALA A 59 -5.54 9.30 4.19
C ALA A 59 -4.17 8.90 3.59
N ILE A 60 -3.49 7.90 4.15
CA ILE A 60 -2.24 7.34 3.62
C ILE A 60 -2.34 5.81 3.45
N ALA A 61 -1.27 5.16 2.97
CA ALA A 61 -1.26 3.71 2.79
C ALA A 61 -1.34 3.00 4.15
N ALA A 62 -1.93 1.80 4.17
CA ALA A 62 -1.93 0.97 5.38
C ALA A 62 -0.51 0.62 5.80
N TRP A 63 -0.26 0.66 7.11
CA TRP A 63 1.06 0.53 7.73
C TRP A 63 1.90 -0.67 7.25
N PRO A 64 1.33 -1.88 7.05
CA PRO A 64 2.10 -3.03 6.57
C PRO A 64 2.80 -2.83 5.22
N VAL A 65 2.37 -1.85 4.41
CA VAL A 65 2.98 -1.58 3.10
C VAL A 65 4.34 -0.87 3.27
N ASN A 66 4.55 -0.15 4.38
CA ASN A 66 5.79 0.56 4.66
C ASN A 66 6.97 -0.42 4.74
N ASP A 67 6.89 -1.42 5.61
CA ASP A 67 7.89 -2.48 5.75
C ASP A 67 8.22 -3.17 4.42
N PHE A 68 7.20 -3.43 3.59
CA PHE A 68 7.42 -4.04 2.28
C PHE A 68 8.24 -3.13 1.36
N VAL A 69 7.91 -1.84 1.29
CA VAL A 69 8.61 -0.93 0.37
C VAL A 69 10.00 -0.56 0.87
N GLU A 70 10.22 -0.51 2.19
CA GLU A 70 11.55 -0.28 2.77
C GLU A 70 12.47 -1.49 2.61
N ALA A 71 11.92 -2.70 2.61
CA ALA A 71 12.69 -3.95 2.50
C ALA A 71 13.10 -4.32 1.07
N ASN A 72 12.55 -3.66 0.04
CA ASN A 72 12.76 -4.04 -1.37
C ASN A 72 13.42 -2.92 -2.18
N ASP A 73 14.39 -3.27 -3.04
CA ASP A 73 15.02 -2.33 -3.97
C ASP A 73 14.21 -2.23 -5.27
N PHE A 74 13.66 -1.06 -5.54
CA PHE A 74 12.87 -0.77 -6.74
C PHE A 74 13.72 -0.17 -7.87
N THR A 75 15.05 -0.13 -7.74
CA THR A 75 15.94 0.43 -8.77
C THR A 75 15.68 -0.20 -10.14
N GLY A 76 15.41 0.65 -11.13
CA GLY A 76 15.13 0.25 -12.51
C GLY A 76 13.71 -0.27 -12.75
N LYS A 77 12.83 -0.23 -11.75
CA LYS A 77 11.43 -0.67 -11.86
C LYS A 77 10.47 0.51 -11.95
N THR A 78 9.41 0.35 -12.73
CA THR A 78 8.23 1.21 -12.70
C THR A 78 7.32 0.75 -11.58
N VAL A 79 6.94 1.64 -10.66
CA VAL A 79 6.07 1.30 -9.53
C VAL A 79 4.75 2.05 -9.65
N ILE A 80 3.64 1.32 -9.61
CA ILE A 80 2.31 1.88 -9.84
C ILE A 80 1.41 1.53 -8.66
N PRO A 81 1.22 2.48 -7.72
CA PRO A 81 0.37 2.22 -6.59
C PRO A 81 -1.11 2.26 -7.00
N PHE A 82 -1.95 1.49 -6.33
CA PHE A 82 -3.40 1.61 -6.42
C PHE A 82 -4.02 1.36 -5.06
N CYS A 83 -5.17 1.97 -4.81
CA CYS A 83 -5.79 1.85 -3.50
C CYS A 83 -7.30 1.66 -3.54
N THR A 84 -7.81 1.12 -2.44
CA THR A 84 -9.24 1.15 -2.15
C THR A 84 -9.50 1.97 -0.89
N SER A 85 -10.68 2.57 -0.80
CA SER A 85 -11.09 3.34 0.36
C SER A 85 -12.61 3.44 0.41
N ALA A 86 -13.18 3.79 1.57
CA ALA A 86 -14.59 4.12 1.65
C ALA A 86 -14.91 5.40 0.87
N THR A 87 -14.27 6.50 1.25
CA THR A 87 -14.55 7.84 0.69
C THR A 87 -13.31 8.62 0.29
N SER A 88 -12.18 8.41 0.97
CA SER A 88 -10.94 9.15 0.75
C SER A 88 -10.38 8.97 -0.67
N GLY A 89 -9.77 10.02 -1.20
CA GLY A 89 -8.88 9.87 -2.36
C GLY A 89 -7.60 9.13 -1.99
N MET A 90 -6.70 8.99 -2.95
CA MET A 90 -5.38 8.41 -2.73
C MET A 90 -4.47 9.32 -1.89
N GLY A 91 -4.71 10.63 -1.91
CA GLY A 91 -3.92 11.60 -1.15
C GLY A 91 -2.43 11.50 -1.48
N GLU A 92 -1.60 11.67 -0.47
CA GLU A 92 -0.13 11.55 -0.55
C GLU A 92 0.34 10.09 -0.38
N SER A 93 -0.57 9.10 -0.32
CA SER A 93 -0.20 7.72 0.02
C SER A 93 0.88 7.13 -0.90
N GLY A 94 0.76 7.33 -2.23
CA GLY A 94 1.75 6.83 -3.18
C GLY A 94 3.07 7.59 -3.10
N GLU A 95 3.02 8.90 -2.83
CA GLU A 95 4.20 9.75 -2.69
C GLU A 95 5.01 9.37 -1.45
N LEU A 96 4.34 9.17 -0.31
CA LEU A 96 4.99 8.74 0.93
C LEU A 96 5.62 7.34 0.81
N LEU A 97 4.96 6.41 0.11
CA LEU A 97 5.56 5.10 -0.17
C LEU A 97 6.79 5.22 -1.07
N ALA A 98 6.76 6.11 -2.07
CA ALA A 98 7.92 6.37 -2.91
C ALA A 98 9.10 6.97 -2.13
N GLU A 99 8.82 7.88 -1.19
CA GLU A 99 9.82 8.45 -0.31
C GLU A 99 10.44 7.40 0.62
N LEU A 100 9.63 6.52 1.20
CA LEU A 100 10.09 5.41 2.05
C LEU A 100 10.94 4.40 1.27
N ALA A 101 10.51 4.02 0.07
CA ALA A 101 11.25 3.10 -0.79
C ALA A 101 12.62 3.65 -1.24
N GLY A 102 12.71 4.98 -1.43
CA GLY A 102 13.93 5.68 -1.85
C GLY A 102 14.45 5.35 -3.26
N THR A 103 13.82 4.40 -3.96
CA THR A 103 14.21 3.89 -5.28
C THR A 103 12.96 3.58 -6.12
N GLY A 104 13.17 3.43 -7.44
CA GLY A 104 12.11 3.15 -8.42
C GLY A 104 11.53 4.38 -9.10
N ASP A 105 10.84 4.15 -10.21
CA ASP A 105 10.11 5.16 -10.98
C ASP A 105 8.61 5.08 -10.63
N TRP A 106 8.25 5.78 -9.56
CA TRP A 106 6.88 5.77 -9.01
C TRP A 106 5.95 6.65 -9.85
N GLN A 107 4.90 6.04 -10.39
CA GLN A 107 3.89 6.70 -11.23
C GLN A 107 2.70 7.20 -10.39
N GLU A 108 1.89 8.08 -11.00
CA GLU A 108 0.59 8.42 -10.44
C GLU A 108 -0.29 7.17 -10.35
N GLY A 109 -0.82 6.92 -9.15
CA GLY A 109 -1.64 5.75 -8.87
C GLY A 109 -3.14 5.98 -9.11
N GLN A 110 -3.92 4.90 -8.93
CA GLN A 110 -5.37 4.94 -9.11
C GLN A 110 -6.10 4.49 -7.84
N ARG A 111 -7.08 5.29 -7.42
CA ARG A 111 -8.04 4.87 -6.39
C ARG A 111 -9.25 4.21 -7.02
N PHE A 112 -9.49 2.96 -6.64
CA PHE A 112 -10.70 2.21 -6.99
C PHE A 112 -11.74 2.34 -5.88
N ARG A 113 -12.98 2.59 -6.28
CA ARG A 113 -14.13 2.55 -5.37
C ARG A 113 -14.52 1.11 -5.07
N SER A 114 -15.23 0.91 -3.96
CA SER A 114 -15.92 -0.35 -3.70
C SER A 114 -16.84 -0.68 -4.89
N GLY A 115 -16.63 -1.83 -5.51
CA GLY A 115 -17.40 -2.29 -6.66
C GLY A 115 -16.88 -1.83 -8.02
N ALA A 116 -15.62 -1.38 -8.13
CA ALA A 116 -14.94 -1.26 -9.42
C ALA A 116 -15.02 -2.59 -10.18
N ASP A 117 -15.32 -2.51 -11.48
CA ASP A 117 -15.48 -3.69 -12.33
C ASP A 117 -14.25 -3.92 -13.20
N ASP A 118 -14.17 -5.11 -13.81
CA ASP A 118 -13.05 -5.51 -14.68
C ASP A 118 -12.82 -4.51 -15.82
N LYS A 119 -13.89 -3.84 -16.29
CA LYS A 119 -13.79 -2.86 -17.36
C LYS A 119 -13.08 -1.60 -16.89
N GLU A 120 -13.42 -1.07 -15.73
CA GLU A 120 -12.74 0.08 -15.13
C GLU A 120 -11.25 -0.20 -14.92
N ILE A 121 -10.91 -1.40 -14.43
CA ILE A 121 -9.52 -1.82 -14.23
C ILE A 121 -8.80 -1.94 -15.59
N GLN A 122 -9.43 -2.55 -16.59
CA GLN A 122 -8.85 -2.71 -17.91
C GLN A 122 -8.59 -1.35 -18.58
N GLU A 123 -9.55 -0.43 -18.55
CA GLU A 123 -9.39 0.92 -19.10
C GLU A 123 -8.24 1.68 -18.43
N TRP A 124 -8.07 1.51 -17.11
CA TRP A 124 -6.92 2.08 -16.39
C TRP A 124 -5.61 1.46 -16.84
N VAL A 125 -5.48 0.14 -16.87
CA VAL A 125 -4.24 -0.54 -17.27
C VAL A 125 -3.85 -0.18 -18.71
N GLU A 126 -4.82 -0.14 -19.64
CA GLU A 126 -4.58 0.29 -21.03
C GLU A 126 -4.08 1.74 -21.13
N SER A 127 -4.53 2.62 -20.22
CA SER A 127 -4.11 4.02 -20.19
C SER A 127 -2.65 4.23 -19.76
N LEU A 128 -2.05 3.26 -19.06
CA LEU A 128 -0.66 3.33 -18.58
C LEU A 128 0.37 3.14 -19.69
N GLY A 129 -0.03 2.59 -20.85
CA GLY A 129 0.86 2.43 -22.01
C GLY A 129 2.04 1.48 -21.78
N LEU A 130 1.88 0.55 -20.84
CA LEU A 130 2.83 -0.53 -20.52
C LEU A 130 2.84 -1.64 -21.57
#